data_AF-A0A2Z3YSJ1-F1
#
_entry.id   AF-A0A2Z3YSJ1-F1
#
_cell.length_a   1.000
_cell.length_b   1.000
_cell.length_c   1.000
_cell.angle_alpha   90.00
_cell.angle_beta   90.00
_cell.angle_gamma   90.00
#
_symmetry.space_group_name_H-M   'P 1'
#
loop_
_entity.id
_entity.type
_entity.pdbx_description
1 polymer ?
#
loop_
_entity_poly.entity_id
_entity_poly.type
_entity_poly.pdbx_seq_one_letter_code
_entity_poly.pdbx_strand_id
1 'polypeptide(L)'
;MAVALAAGATCLDDLGLLRPLINTGLTRPLGSVSTAHRRLHQLADHADLVDGSMTRAMRQVRTRAWNALGDLNPTKIATMDDPLIIGIDALLIHIHPNKKDAAPTYKGGYGFHPLCAFVDPA
;
A
#
# COMPACT_ATOMS: atom_id res chain seq x y z
N MET A 1 0.08 -5.01 8.01
CA MET A 1 0.93 -4.44 6.94
C MET A 1 2.31 -4.05 7.43
N ALA A 2 2.48 -3.28 8.51
CA ALA A 2 3.82 -2.92 9.01
C ALA A 2 4.79 -4.12 9.15
N VAL A 3 4.32 -5.22 9.75
CA VAL A 3 5.12 -6.45 9.90
C VAL A 3 5.41 -7.14 8.55
N ALA A 4 4.47 -7.07 7.60
CA ALA A 4 4.67 -7.65 6.26
C ALA A 4 5.72 -6.84 5.49
N LEU A 5 5.64 -5.51 5.54
CA LEU A 5 6.61 -4.59 4.95
C LEU A 5 8.00 -4.78 5.55
N ALA A 6 8.10 -4.92 6.88
CA ALA A 6 9.36 -5.23 7.56
C ALA A 6 9.93 -6.60 7.14
N ALA A 7 9.07 -7.56 6.81
CA ALA A 7 9.46 -8.85 6.25
C ALA A 7 9.80 -8.80 4.74
N GLY A 8 9.66 -7.64 4.09
CA GLY A 8 9.96 -7.44 2.67
C GLY A 8 8.78 -7.62 1.71
N ALA A 9 7.55 -7.64 2.22
CA ALA A 9 6.36 -7.72 1.35
C ALA A 9 6.24 -6.48 0.46
N THR A 10 6.04 -6.70 -0.83
CA THR A 10 5.87 -5.66 -1.84
C THR A 10 4.48 -5.68 -2.46
N CYS A 11 3.81 -6.84 -2.44
CA CYS A 11 2.46 -6.99 -2.99
C CYS A 11 1.58 -7.93 -2.14
N LEU A 12 0.36 -8.17 -2.61
CA LEU A 12 -0.61 -9.05 -1.93
C LEU A 12 -0.17 -10.52 -1.92
N ASP A 13 0.64 -10.94 -2.89
CA ASP A 13 1.11 -12.32 -3.00
C ASP A 13 2.15 -12.66 -1.91
N ASP A 14 2.82 -11.64 -1.37
CA ASP A 14 3.77 -11.75 -0.27
C ASP A 14 3.10 -11.98 1.11
N LEU A 15 1.77 -12.17 1.15
CA LEU A 15 1.06 -12.52 2.39
C LEU A 15 1.62 -13.79 3.04
N GLY A 16 2.23 -14.67 2.25
CA GLY A 16 2.95 -15.85 2.73
C GLY A 16 4.11 -15.54 3.68
N LEU A 17 4.74 -14.37 3.58
CA LEU A 17 5.83 -13.94 4.46
C LEU A 17 5.40 -13.82 5.94
N LEU A 18 4.09 -13.69 6.20
CA LEU A 18 3.55 -13.63 7.56
C LEU A 18 3.30 -15.01 8.17
N ARG A 19 3.40 -16.10 7.39
CA ARG A 19 3.10 -17.47 7.86
C ARG A 19 3.93 -17.90 9.08
N PRO A 20 5.25 -17.63 9.16
CA PRO A 20 6.04 -17.97 10.35
C PRO A 20 5.48 -17.30 11.62
N LEU A 21 5.03 -16.06 11.51
CA LEU A 21 4.51 -15.29 12.64
C LEU A 21 3.10 -15.73 13.07
N ILE A 22 2.31 -16.28 12.14
CA ILE A 22 1.04 -16.95 12.47
C ILE A 22 1.33 -18.22 13.28
N ASN A 23 2.32 -19.02 12.87
CA ASN A 23 2.67 -20.27 13.53
C ASN A 23 3.19 -20.06 14.96
N THR A 24 3.85 -18.92 15.23
CA THR A 24 4.30 -18.55 16.57
C THR A 24 3.23 -17.85 17.41
N GLY A 25 2.02 -17.62 16.87
CA GLY A 25 0.95 -16.91 17.55
C GLY A 25 1.16 -15.40 17.68
N LEU A 26 2.19 -14.83 17.04
CA LEU A 26 2.50 -13.40 17.09
C LEU A 26 1.56 -12.56 16.22
N THR A 27 0.85 -13.19 15.28
CA THR A 27 -0.22 -12.54 14.53
C THR A 27 -1.49 -13.37 14.57
N ARG A 28 -2.63 -12.68 14.42
CA ARG A 28 -3.91 -13.37 14.17
C ARG A 28 -3.82 -14.25 12.91
N PRO A 29 -4.62 -15.32 12.82
CA PRO A 29 -4.77 -16.08 11.58
C PRO A 29 -5.17 -15.16 10.41
N LEU A 30 -4.56 -15.39 9.25
CA LEU A 30 -4.86 -14.69 8.01
C LEU A 30 -5.44 -15.67 6.99
N GLY A 31 -6.36 -15.17 6.15
CA GLY A 31 -6.86 -15.91 5.00
C GLY A 31 -5.76 -16.19 3.97
N SER A 32 -6.03 -17.09 3.02
CA SER A 32 -5.12 -17.34 1.90
C SER A 32 -4.95 -16.10 1.01
N VAL A 33 -3.85 -16.06 0.25
CA VAL A 33 -3.63 -15.08 -0.84
C VAL A 33 -4.84 -15.02 -1.79
N SER A 34 -5.38 -16.18 -2.17
CA SER A 34 -6.57 -16.28 -3.03
C SER A 34 -7.82 -15.66 -2.39
N THR A 35 -7.99 -15.78 -1.08
CA THR A 35 -9.10 -15.14 -0.36
C THR A 35 -8.94 -13.63 -0.32
N ALA A 36 -7.70 -13.14 -0.17
CA ALA A 36 -7.41 -11.72 -0.21
C ALA A 36 -7.67 -11.12 -1.59
N HIS A 37 -7.20 -11.76 -2.67
CA HIS A 37 -7.48 -11.34 -4.05
C HIS A 37 -8.97 -11.29 -4.36
N ARG A 38 -9.72 -12.36 -4.03
CA ARG A 38 -11.18 -12.37 -4.24
C ARG A 38 -11.86 -11.22 -3.49
N ARG A 39 -11.42 -10.92 -2.27
CA ARG A 39 -11.99 -9.81 -1.50
C ARG A 39 -11.65 -8.46 -2.13
N LEU A 40 -10.44 -8.30 -2.66
CA LEU A 40 -10.05 -7.09 -3.38
C LEU A 40 -10.92 -6.88 -4.64
N HIS A 41 -11.15 -7.93 -5.42
CA HIS A 41 -12.06 -7.87 -6.57
C HIS A 41 -13.48 -7.46 -6.18
N GLN A 42 -14.05 -8.06 -5.13
CA GLN A 42 -15.38 -7.68 -4.62
C GLN A 42 -15.46 -6.22 -4.17
N LEU A 43 -14.37 -5.68 -3.62
CA LEU A 43 -14.32 -4.27 -3.23
C LEU A 43 -14.19 -3.35 -4.45
N ALA A 44 -13.45 -3.78 -5.48
CA ALA A 44 -13.29 -3.03 -6.71
C ALA A 44 -14.63 -2.86 -7.46
N ASP A 45 -15.50 -3.87 -7.44
CA ASP A 45 -16.85 -3.81 -8.01
C ASP A 45 -17.76 -2.76 -7.31
N HIS A 46 -17.34 -2.28 -6.14
CA HIS A 46 -18.07 -1.31 -5.31
C HIS A 46 -17.17 -0.14 -4.87
N ALA A 47 -16.17 0.22 -5.69
CA ALA A 47 -15.13 1.19 -5.34
C ALA A 47 -15.70 2.50 -4.75
N ASP A 48 -16.70 3.09 -5.41
CA ASP A 48 -17.31 4.35 -4.99
C ASP A 48 -17.95 4.28 -3.58
N LEU A 49 -18.47 3.11 -3.20
CA LEU A 49 -19.11 2.89 -1.91
C LEU A 49 -18.10 2.66 -0.78
N VAL A 50 -16.91 2.15 -1.12
CA VAL A 50 -15.90 1.75 -0.14
C VAL A 50 -14.74 2.74 -0.02
N ASP A 51 -14.58 3.67 -0.95
CA ASP A 51 -13.43 4.58 -1.03
C ASP A 51 -13.19 5.36 0.27
N GLY A 52 -14.24 5.99 0.82
CA GLY A 52 -14.13 6.71 2.09
C GLY A 52 -13.77 5.80 3.28
N SER A 53 -14.29 4.57 3.29
CA SER A 53 -13.98 3.59 4.33
C SER A 53 -12.55 3.06 4.22
N MET A 54 -12.08 2.86 2.98
CA MET A 54 -10.73 2.40 2.67
C MET A 54 -9.71 3.47 3.03
N THR A 55 -9.97 4.73 2.64
CA THR A 55 -9.14 5.89 3.00
C THR A 55 -9.00 6.00 4.52
N ARG A 56 -10.10 5.85 5.26
CA ARG A 56 -10.08 5.87 6.74
C ARG A 56 -9.31 4.70 7.33
N ALA A 57 -9.51 3.49 6.81
CA ALA A 57 -8.79 2.30 7.27
C ALA A 57 -7.28 2.43 7.03
N MET A 58 -6.88 2.92 5.85
CA MET A 58 -5.47 3.14 5.50
C MET A 58 -4.83 4.21 6.38
N ARG A 59 -5.53 5.32 6.65
CA ARG A 59 -5.09 6.33 7.64
C ARG A 59 -4.84 5.68 9.00
N GLN A 60 -5.80 4.92 9.54
CA GLN A 60 -5.64 4.25 10.84
C GLN A 60 -4.43 3.30 10.87
N VAL A 61 -4.18 2.56 9.79
CA VAL A 61 -3.03 1.67 9.68
C VAL A 61 -1.71 2.47 9.67
N ARG A 62 -1.62 3.54 8.87
CA ARG A 62 -0.43 4.42 8.83
C ARG A 62 -0.18 5.08 10.18
N THR A 63 -1.20 5.68 10.80
CA THR A 63 -1.09 6.28 12.14
C THR A 63 -0.55 5.28 13.17
N ARG A 64 -1.07 4.05 13.18
CA ARG A 64 -0.57 3.00 14.10
C ARG A 64 0.87 2.61 13.80
N ALA A 65 1.24 2.47 12.52
CA ALA A 65 2.61 2.15 12.12
C ALA A 65 3.59 3.26 12.54
N TRP A 66 3.25 4.52 12.31
CA TRP A 66 4.07 5.66 12.72
C TRP A 66 4.20 5.77 14.24
N ASN A 67 3.11 5.59 14.98
CA ASN A 67 3.15 5.61 16.44
C ASN A 67 3.99 4.47 17.03
N ALA A 68 4.03 3.30 16.39
CA ALA A 68 4.84 2.17 16.83
C ALA A 68 6.35 2.43 16.76
N LEU A 69 6.81 3.42 15.98
CA LEU A 69 8.21 3.84 15.94
C LEU A 69 8.64 4.68 17.15
N GLY A 70 7.70 5.13 17.99
CA GLY A 70 8.01 5.87 19.22
C GLY A 70 8.76 7.18 18.92
N ASP A 71 10.00 7.26 19.39
CA ASP A 71 10.90 8.42 19.19
C ASP A 71 11.57 8.40 17.81
N LEU A 72 11.58 7.25 17.13
CA LEU A 72 12.07 7.11 15.75
C LEU A 72 11.03 7.52 14.70
N ASN A 73 9.87 8.03 15.14
CA ASN A 73 8.84 8.47 14.20
C ASN A 73 9.34 9.71 13.43
N PRO A 74 9.51 9.65 12.09
CA PRO A 74 10.01 10.77 11.31
C PRO A 74 9.12 12.01 11.41
N THR A 75 7.82 11.86 11.67
CA THR A 75 6.93 13.01 11.88
C THR A 75 7.18 13.75 13.20
N LYS A 76 7.90 13.13 14.15
CA LYS A 76 8.33 13.75 15.41
C LYS A 76 9.75 14.32 15.34
N ILE A 77 10.61 13.69 14.54
CA ILE A 77 12.02 14.07 14.42
C ILE A 77 12.20 15.21 13.43
N ALA A 78 11.37 15.28 12.39
CA ALA A 78 11.50 16.29 11.33
C ALA A 78 11.43 17.72 11.90
N THR A 79 12.37 18.56 11.49
CA THR A 79 12.48 19.98 11.85
C THR A 79 12.48 20.85 10.59
N MET A 80 12.56 22.18 10.73
CA MET A 80 12.76 23.05 9.57
C MET A 80 14.15 22.87 8.95
N ASP A 81 15.18 22.64 9.77
CA ASP A 81 16.57 22.48 9.31
C ASP A 81 16.86 21.05 8.81
N ASP A 82 16.08 20.06 9.25
CA ASP A 82 16.12 18.66 8.80
C ASP A 82 14.70 18.14 8.53
N PRO A 83 14.12 18.48 7.36
CA PRO A 83 12.74 18.14 7.04
C PRO A 83 12.58 16.68 6.59
N LEU A 84 11.39 16.11 6.80
CA LEU A 84 11.02 14.83 6.20
C LEU A 84 10.88 14.99 4.67
N ILE A 85 11.79 14.40 3.91
CA ILE A 85 11.76 14.41 2.45
C ILE A 85 10.97 13.19 1.94
N ILE A 86 9.92 13.44 1.17
CA ILE A 86 9.12 12.39 0.51
C ILE A 86 9.57 12.29 -0.95
N GLY A 87 10.35 11.26 -1.26
CA GLY A 87 10.68 10.90 -2.63
C GLY A 87 9.50 10.19 -3.29
N ILE A 88 9.06 10.68 -4.45
CA ILE A 88 8.01 10.04 -5.25
C ILE A 88 8.67 9.58 -6.56
N ASP A 89 8.71 8.27 -6.79
CA ASP A 89 9.19 7.71 -8.06
C ASP A 89 8.03 7.34 -8.98
N ALA A 90 8.19 7.64 -10.26
CA ALA A 90 7.19 7.41 -11.29
C ALA A 90 7.43 6.07 -11.99
N LEU A 91 7.22 4.98 -11.26
CA LEU A 91 7.23 3.66 -11.86
C LEU A 91 6.02 3.48 -12.79
N LEU A 92 6.27 3.18 -14.06
CA LEU A 92 5.21 2.81 -15.01
C LEU A 92 4.74 1.40 -14.70
N ILE A 93 3.48 1.26 -14.25
CA ILE A 93 2.83 -0.04 -14.18
C ILE A 93 2.23 -0.33 -15.54
N HIS A 94 2.82 -1.30 -16.24
CA HIS A 94 2.32 -1.75 -17.52
C HIS A 94 0.99 -2.48 -17.37
N ILE A 95 0.03 -2.14 -18.23
CA ILE A 95 -1.25 -2.83 -18.32
C ILE A 95 -1.54 -3.24 -19.76
N HIS A 96 -2.43 -4.22 -19.91
CA HIS A 96 -2.98 -4.53 -21.21
C HIS A 96 -3.97 -3.43 -21.65
N PRO A 97 -3.84 -2.87 -22.86
CA PRO A 97 -4.78 -1.88 -23.36
C PRO A 97 -6.15 -2.54 -23.64
N ASN A 98 -7.15 -2.20 -22.84
CA ASN A 98 -8.53 -2.71 -23.01
C ASN A 98 -9.33 -1.97 -24.11
N LYS A 99 -8.73 -1.00 -24.80
CA LYS A 99 -9.37 -0.19 -25.84
C LYS A 99 -8.57 -0.25 -27.13
N LYS A 100 -9.26 -0.36 -28.28
CA LYS A 100 -8.65 -0.13 -29.59
C LYS A 100 -8.18 1.33 -29.64
N ASP A 101 -6.95 1.53 -30.09
CA ASP A 101 -6.31 2.85 -30.26
C ASP A 101 -5.93 3.60 -28.97
N ALA A 102 -5.64 2.89 -27.88
CA ALA A 102 -4.89 3.54 -26.80
C ALA A 102 -3.59 4.15 -27.41
N ALA A 103 -3.19 5.36 -27.00
CA ALA A 103 -1.93 5.98 -27.46
C ALA A 103 -0.73 5.49 -26.63
N PRO A 104 0.38 5.05 -27.26
CA PRO A 104 1.50 4.49 -26.52
C PRO A 104 2.21 5.58 -25.71
N THR A 105 2.79 5.19 -24.57
CA THR A 105 3.78 6.01 -23.87
C THR A 105 5.01 6.24 -24.76
N TYR A 106 5.88 7.17 -24.38
CA TYR A 106 7.14 7.44 -25.10
C TYR A 106 7.98 6.18 -25.38
N LYS A 107 7.94 5.18 -24.49
CA LYS A 107 8.65 3.89 -24.65
C LYS A 107 7.83 2.80 -25.35
N GLY A 108 6.69 3.15 -25.98
CA GLY A 108 5.87 2.20 -26.76
C GLY A 108 4.92 1.31 -25.95
N GLY A 109 4.90 1.43 -24.62
CA GLY A 109 4.01 0.65 -23.74
C GLY A 109 2.75 1.40 -23.30
N TYR A 110 1.85 0.71 -22.60
CA TYR A 110 0.64 1.27 -21.99
C TYR A 110 0.66 1.05 -20.48
N GLY A 111 0.18 2.02 -19.72
CA GLY A 111 0.25 1.94 -18.26
C GLY A 111 -0.14 3.24 -17.57
N PHE A 112 -0.03 3.21 -16.25
CA PHE A 112 -0.21 4.37 -15.39
C PHE A 112 1.03 4.53 -14.50
N HIS A 113 1.30 5.76 -14.10
CA HIS A 113 2.22 6.07 -13.01
C HIS A 113 1.38 6.37 -11.77
N PRO A 114 1.04 5.38 -10.92
CA PRO A 114 0.23 5.61 -9.73
C PRO A 114 1.07 6.31 -8.66
N LEU A 115 1.23 7.63 -8.80
CA LEU A 115 1.91 8.46 -7.84
C LEU A 115 0.97 8.80 -6.69
N CYS A 116 1.32 8.39 -5.47
CA CYS A 116 0.58 8.75 -4.29
C CYS A 116 1.51 9.13 -3.13
N ALA A 117 1.19 10.24 -2.47
CA ALA A 117 1.74 10.62 -1.19
C ALA A 117 0.57 11.00 -0.29
N PHE A 118 0.59 10.51 0.95
CA PHE A 118 -0.51 10.71 1.90
C PHE A 118 -0.01 11.45 3.12
N VAL A 119 -0.71 12.53 3.47
CA VAL A 119 -0.55 13.22 4.75
C VAL A 119 -1.84 13.01 5.53
N ASP A 120 -1.72 12.29 6.64
CA ASP A 120 -2.85 12.12 7.54
C ASP A 120 -2.93 13.35 8.44
N PRO A 121 -4.06 14.08 8.50
CA PRO A 121 -4.22 15.15 9.47
C PRO A 121 -4.10 14.57 10.88
N ALA A 122 -3.55 15.34 11.83
CA ALA A 122 -3.43 14.96 13.24
C ALA A 122 -4.80 14.66 13.85
#